data_AF-A0A6P0C872-F1
#
_entry.id   AF-A0A6P0C872-F1
#
_cell.length_a   1.000
_cell.length_b   1.000
_cell.length_c   1.000
_cell.angle_alpha   90.00
_cell.angle_beta   90.00
_cell.angle_gamma   90.00
#
_symmetry.space_group_name_H-M   'P 1'
#
loop_
_entity.id
_entity.type
_entity.pdbx_description
1 polymer ?
#
loop_
_entity_poly.entity_id
_entity_poly.type
_entity_poly.pdbx_seq_one_letter_code
_entity_poly.pdbx_strand_id
1 'polypeptide(L)'
;MTDRLVIKHVDFRMSASTELTDKEVHALLDEMRKAPKPLLIHCKAGSDRTGIASARYVAGIEGRDEDEAEWHLSLAYGHISLPWISSAWAMDVTWERIESWLVFPDS
;
A
#
# COMPACT_ATOMS: atom_id res chain seq x y z
N MET A 1 6.47 22.38 6.45
CA MET A 1 5.20 23.15 6.59
C MET A 1 4.18 22.22 7.27
N THR A 2 4.43 21.86 8.52
CA THR A 2 3.61 20.91 9.30
C THR A 2 3.42 21.36 10.75
N ASP A 3 4.29 22.25 11.26
CA ASP A 3 4.27 22.76 12.65
C ASP A 3 3.00 23.53 13.07
N ARG A 4 2.04 23.75 12.17
CA ARG A 4 0.75 24.43 12.46
C ARG A 4 -0.41 23.47 12.71
N LEU A 5 -0.22 22.16 12.51
CA LEU A 5 -1.23 21.15 12.74
C LEU A 5 -0.60 20.05 13.60
N VAL A 6 -1.35 19.48 14.56
CA VAL A 6 -0.90 18.35 15.39
C VAL A 6 -0.88 17.06 14.55
N ILE A 7 -0.06 17.05 13.49
CA ILE A 7 0.04 15.97 12.50
C ILE A 7 1.48 15.45 12.52
N LYS A 8 1.64 14.17 12.83
CA LYS A 8 2.91 13.47 12.66
C LYS A 8 3.06 13.09 11.19
N HIS A 9 4.03 13.69 10.51
CA HIS A 9 4.38 13.31 9.14
C HIS A 9 5.41 12.18 9.15
N VAL A 10 5.21 11.16 8.32
CA VAL A 10 6.15 10.05 8.10
C VAL A 10 6.40 9.92 6.61
N ASP A 11 7.65 10.06 6.20
CA ASP A 11 8.07 9.91 4.81
C ASP A 11 8.61 8.49 4.58
N PHE A 12 7.91 7.71 3.75
CA PHE A 12 8.35 6.39 3.31
C PHE A 12 8.60 6.42 1.79
N ARG A 13 9.84 6.18 1.37
CA ARG A 13 10.21 6.28 -0.05
C ARG A 13 9.75 5.06 -0.83
N MET A 14 8.97 5.29 -1.88
CA MET A 14 8.52 4.27 -2.83
C MET A 14 8.55 4.81 -4.25
N SER A 15 8.97 3.96 -5.18
CA SER A 15 8.78 4.16 -6.62
C SER A 15 7.49 3.47 -7.05
N ALA A 16 6.74 4.09 -7.97
CA ALA A 16 5.57 3.43 -8.55
C ALA A 16 6.00 2.35 -9.56
N SER A 17 7.19 2.48 -10.15
CA SER A 17 7.71 1.61 -11.23
C SER A 17 8.71 0.57 -10.74
N THR A 18 8.79 0.33 -9.43
CA THR A 18 9.74 -0.62 -8.85
C THR A 18 9.02 -1.39 -7.77
N GLU A 19 9.15 -2.71 -7.82
CA GLU A 19 8.59 -3.58 -6.80
C GLU A 19 9.21 -3.24 -5.45
N LEU A 20 8.40 -3.29 -4.39
CA LEU A 20 8.98 -3.23 -3.05
C LEU A 20 9.64 -4.57 -2.78
N THR A 21 10.79 -4.55 -2.11
CA THR A 21 11.36 -5.77 -1.53
C THR A 21 10.55 -6.21 -0.31
N ASP A 22 10.67 -7.48 0.07
CA ASP A 22 9.99 -8.00 1.26
C ASP A 22 10.34 -7.20 2.52
N LYS A 23 11.61 -6.79 2.64
CA LYS A 23 12.07 -5.93 3.72
C LYS A 23 11.36 -4.57 3.73
N GLU A 24 11.13 -3.97 2.57
CA GLU A 24 10.41 -2.71 2.44
C GLU A 24 8.92 -2.86 2.75
N VAL A 25 8.30 -3.97 2.33
CA VAL A 25 6.91 -4.27 2.67
C VAL A 25 6.72 -4.38 4.18
N HIS A 26 7.62 -5.10 4.87
CA HIS A 26 7.58 -5.21 6.34
C HIS A 26 7.85 -3.86 7.01
N ALA A 27 8.84 -3.11 6.53
CA ALA A 27 9.14 -1.78 7.07
C ALA A 27 7.96 -0.81 6.93
N LEU A 28 7.25 -0.84 5.79
CA LEU A 28 6.05 -0.03 5.57
C LEU A 28 4.97 -0.38 6.59
N LEU A 29 4.68 -1.67 6.80
CA LEU A 29 3.70 -2.13 7.78
C LEU A 29 4.08 -1.71 9.20
N ASP A 30 5.35 -1.83 9.58
CA ASP A 30 5.84 -1.43 10.90
C ASP A 30 5.69 0.06 11.15
N GLU A 31 6.02 0.90 10.16
CA GLU A 31 5.81 2.35 10.24
C GLU A 31 4.32 2.68 10.36
N MET A 32 3.47 2.01 9.58
CA MET A 32 2.02 2.16 9.70
C MET A 32 1.52 1.73 11.08
N ARG A 33 2.00 0.64 11.69
CA ARG A 33 1.60 0.22 13.05
C ARG A 33 1.97 1.26 14.11
N LYS A 34 3.16 1.86 14.01
CA LYS A 34 3.67 2.85 14.97
C LYS A 34 3.05 4.24 14.82
N ALA A 35 2.50 4.55 13.65
CA ALA A 35 1.94 5.86 13.36
C ALA A 35 0.58 6.08 14.07
N PRO A 36 0.36 7.26 14.69
CA PRO A 36 -0.88 7.57 15.39
C PRO A 36 -2.08 7.55 14.44
N LYS A 37 -3.24 7.09 14.93
CA LYS A 37 -4.48 7.00 14.14
C LYS A 37 -5.36 8.23 14.35
N PRO A 38 -6.15 8.65 13.34
CA PRO A 38 -6.29 8.06 11.98
C PRO A 38 -5.10 8.35 11.06
N LEU A 39 -4.87 7.51 10.04
CA LEU A 39 -3.83 7.71 9.02
C LEU A 39 -4.39 8.37 7.75
N LEU A 40 -3.66 9.34 7.21
CA LEU A 40 -3.80 9.81 5.84
C LEU A 40 -2.61 9.30 5.03
N ILE A 41 -2.85 8.40 4.07
CA ILE A 41 -1.83 7.85 3.18
C ILE A 41 -1.95 8.55 1.83
N HIS A 42 -0.84 9.05 1.29
CA HIS A 42 -0.85 9.66 -0.03
C HIS A 42 0.48 9.40 -0.79
N CYS A 43 0.44 9.61 -2.10
CA CYS A 43 1.62 9.71 -2.95
C CYS A 43 1.48 10.95 -3.84
N LYS A 44 2.10 10.95 -5.03
CA LYS A 44 1.94 12.07 -5.99
C LYS A 44 0.54 12.13 -6.60
N ALA A 45 0.01 10.97 -7.00
CA ALA A 45 -1.28 10.87 -7.70
C ALA A 45 -2.40 10.25 -6.85
N GLY A 46 -2.08 9.73 -5.67
CA GLY A 46 -3.05 9.08 -4.78
C GLY A 46 -3.53 7.68 -5.24
N SER A 47 -2.95 7.14 -6.32
CA SER A 47 -3.31 5.83 -6.88
C SER A 47 -2.33 4.74 -6.45
N ASP A 48 -1.23 4.51 -7.17
CA ASP A 48 -0.53 3.21 -7.12
C ASP A 48 0.17 2.91 -5.78
N ARG A 49 1.08 3.79 -5.36
CA ARG A 49 1.78 3.64 -4.07
C ARG A 49 0.85 3.81 -2.88
N THR A 50 -0.20 4.61 -3.06
CA THR A 50 -1.24 4.78 -2.04
C THR A 50 -2.08 3.52 -1.92
N GLY A 51 -2.40 2.88 -3.04
CA GLY A 51 -3.15 1.64 -3.14
C GLY A 51 -2.43 0.51 -2.45
N ILE A 52 -1.18 0.21 -2.82
CA ILE A 52 -0.43 -0.89 -2.17
C ILE A 52 -0.23 -0.66 -0.66
N ALA A 53 -0.01 0.60 -0.24
CA ALA A 53 0.12 0.93 1.18
C ALA A 53 -1.21 0.74 1.92
N SER A 54 -2.33 1.09 1.29
CA SER A 54 -3.68 0.92 1.86
C SER A 54 -4.07 -0.55 1.90
N ALA A 55 -3.86 -1.31 0.83
CA ALA A 55 -4.05 -2.76 0.78
C ALA A 55 -3.26 -3.44 1.90
N ARG A 56 -1.98 -3.05 2.09
CA ARG A 56 -1.15 -3.58 3.17
C ARG A 56 -1.67 -3.22 4.56
N TYR A 57 -2.23 -2.02 4.74
CA TYR A 57 -2.86 -1.61 5.99
C TYR A 57 -4.10 -2.47 6.30
N VAL A 58 -4.98 -2.62 5.31
CA VAL A 58 -6.25 -3.37 5.42
C VAL A 58 -5.99 -4.85 5.73
N ALA A 59 -5.17 -5.52 4.94
CA ALA A 59 -4.84 -6.93 5.21
C ALA A 59 -3.96 -7.12 6.45
N GLY A 60 -2.94 -6.27 6.64
CA GLY A 60 -1.90 -6.49 7.65
C GLY A 60 -2.21 -5.97 9.05
N ILE A 61 -3.00 -4.90 9.15
CA ILE A 61 -3.30 -4.23 10.42
C ILE A 61 -4.76 -4.45 10.80
N GLU A 62 -5.70 -4.30 9.85
CA GLU A 62 -7.12 -4.52 10.14
C GLU A 62 -7.51 -6.00 10.07
N GLY A 63 -6.73 -6.84 9.38
CA GLY A 63 -6.99 -8.27 9.26
C GLY A 63 -8.22 -8.59 8.41
N ARG A 64 -8.53 -7.71 7.44
CA ARG A 64 -9.57 -7.95 6.43
C ARG A 64 -9.11 -8.94 5.39
N ASP A 65 -10.07 -9.46 4.63
CA ASP A 65 -9.82 -10.46 3.58
C ASP A 65 -9.07 -9.86 2.38
N GLU A 66 -8.72 -10.76 1.46
CA GLU A 66 -7.96 -10.47 0.24
C GLU A 66 -8.71 -9.51 -0.68
N ASP A 67 -9.97 -9.81 -0.99
CA ASP A 67 -10.82 -9.00 -1.85
C ASP A 67 -10.91 -7.54 -1.37
N GLU A 68 -11.08 -7.34 -0.05
CA GLU A 68 -11.12 -6.01 0.55
C GLU A 68 -9.79 -5.27 0.44
N ALA A 69 -8.66 -5.97 0.54
CA ALA A 69 -7.35 -5.37 0.41
C ALA A 69 -7.01 -5.05 -1.06
N GLU A 70 -7.25 -5.99 -1.97
CA GLU A 70 -7.10 -5.85 -3.42
C GLU A 70 -7.91 -4.72 -4.00
N TRP A 71 -9.08 -4.45 -3.43
CA TRP A 71 -9.93 -3.34 -3.87
C TRP A 71 -9.20 -1.99 -3.88
N HIS A 72 -8.18 -1.80 -3.02
CA HIS A 72 -7.34 -0.59 -3.02
C HIS A 72 -6.38 -0.46 -4.21
N LEU A 73 -6.19 -1.53 -4.98
CA LEU A 73 -5.48 -1.59 -6.25
C LEU A 73 -6.45 -1.69 -7.44
N SER A 74 -7.63 -1.09 -7.34
CA SER A 74 -8.64 -1.12 -8.40
C SER A 74 -8.70 0.16 -9.24
N LEU A 75 -9.36 0.05 -10.40
CA LEU A 75 -9.70 1.20 -11.26
C LEU A 75 -10.51 2.28 -10.51
N ALA A 76 -11.28 1.91 -9.48
CA ALA A 76 -12.05 2.85 -8.68
C ALA A 76 -11.15 3.84 -7.93
N TYR A 77 -9.91 3.44 -7.60
CA TYR A 77 -8.88 4.30 -7.01
C TYR A 77 -7.87 4.85 -8.03
N GLY A 78 -8.19 4.72 -9.33
CA GLY A 78 -7.34 5.20 -10.41
C GLY A 78 -6.14 4.32 -10.72
N HIS A 79 -6.09 3.11 -10.15
CA HIS A 79 -5.00 2.17 -10.40
C HIS A 79 -5.22 1.46 -11.74
N ILE A 80 -4.34 1.71 -12.70
CA ILE A 80 -4.37 1.10 -14.03
C ILE A 80 -3.09 0.30 -14.21
N SER A 81 -3.19 -1.01 -14.02
CA SER A 81 -2.05 -1.92 -14.12
C SER A 81 -2.05 -2.68 -15.43
N LEU A 82 -1.22 -2.24 -16.36
CA LEU A 82 -1.04 -2.88 -17.66
C LEU A 82 0.44 -3.27 -17.83
N PRO A 83 0.76 -4.56 -18.05
CA PRO A 83 2.12 -5.01 -18.29
C PRO A 83 2.80 -4.17 -19.37
N TRP A 84 4.04 -3.74 -19.11
CA TRP A 84 4.89 -2.96 -20.02
C TRP A 84 4.40 -1.54 -20.40
N ILE A 85 3.16 -1.19 -20.06
CA ILE A 85 2.53 0.10 -20.42
C ILE A 85 2.46 1.01 -19.20
N SER A 86 2.14 0.46 -18.03
CA SER A 86 1.97 1.22 -16.80
C SER A 86 3.14 1.01 -15.85
N SER A 87 3.64 2.10 -15.26
CA SER A 87 4.55 1.98 -14.12
C SER A 87 3.90 1.24 -12.97
N ALA A 88 2.58 1.35 -12.82
CA ALA A 88 1.83 0.81 -11.69
C ALA A 88 1.91 -0.71 -11.56
N TRP A 89 2.26 -1.43 -12.64
CA TRP A 89 2.44 -2.88 -12.69
C TRP A 89 3.34 -3.43 -11.57
N ALA A 90 4.35 -2.68 -11.16
CA ALA A 90 5.22 -3.10 -10.08
C ALA A 90 4.51 -3.21 -8.71
N MET A 91 3.38 -2.52 -8.53
CA MET A 91 2.58 -2.61 -7.29
C MET A 91 1.77 -3.91 -7.26
N ASP A 92 1.18 -4.33 -8.37
CA ASP A 92 0.47 -5.61 -8.46
C ASP A 92 1.43 -6.78 -8.31
N VAL A 93 2.60 -6.73 -8.98
CA VAL A 93 3.62 -7.77 -8.78
C VAL A 93 4.09 -7.82 -7.33
N THR A 94 4.18 -6.66 -6.66
CA THR A 94 4.45 -6.63 -5.22
C THR A 94 3.32 -7.28 -4.44
N TRP A 95 2.06 -6.97 -4.74
CA TRP A 95 0.88 -7.51 -4.05
C TRP A 95 0.78 -9.03 -4.18
N GLU A 96 0.76 -9.53 -5.40
CA GLU A 96 0.68 -10.96 -5.74
C GLU A 96 1.79 -11.78 -5.06
N ARG A 97 3.01 -11.22 -4.97
CA ARG A 97 4.12 -11.89 -4.29
C ARG A 97 3.86 -12.05 -2.78
N ILE A 98 3.20 -11.08 -2.15
CA ILE A 98 3.03 -11.02 -0.69
C ILE A 98 1.71 -11.61 -0.19
N GLU A 99 0.73 -11.86 -1.07
CA GLU A 99 -0.52 -12.56 -0.74
C GLU A 99 -0.26 -13.86 0.01
N SER A 100 0.72 -14.66 -0.45
CA SER A 100 1.11 -15.92 0.20
C SER A 100 1.51 -15.80 1.68
N TRP A 101 1.86 -14.60 2.17
CA TRP A 101 2.19 -14.35 3.58
C TRP A 101 0.98 -13.99 4.42
N LEU A 102 -0.09 -13.57 3.76
CA LEU A 102 -1.33 -13.15 4.37
C LEU A 102 -2.18 -14.41 4.48
N VAL A 103 -2.30 -14.93 5.70
CA VAL A 103 -3.18 -16.07 5.96
C VAL A 103 -4.62 -15.56 5.84
N PHE A 104 -5.14 -15.53 4.63
CA PHE A 104 -6.55 -15.28 4.37
C PHE A 104 -7.30 -16.59 4.61
N PRO A 105 -8.30 -16.61 5.50
CA PRO A 105 -9.21 -17.74 5.55
C PRO A 105 -9.99 -17.75 4.23
N ASP A 106 -9.78 -18.78 3.42
CA ASP A 106 -10.50 -19.13 2.18
C ASP A 106 -9.97 -18.60 0.82
N SER A 107 -8.65 -18.37 0.67
CA SER A 107 -8.02 -18.26 -0.66
C SER A 107 -7.62 -19.59 -1.31
#